data_AF-A0AA43KC53-F1
#
_entry.id   AF-A0AA43KC53-F1
#
_cell.length_a   1.000
_cell.length_b   1.000
_cell.length_c   1.000
_cell.angle_alpha   90.00
_cell.angle_beta   90.00
_cell.angle_gamma   90.00
#
_symmetry.space_group_name_H-M   'P 1'
#
loop_
_entity.id
_entity.type
_entity.pdbx_description
1 polymer ?
#
loop_
_entity_poly.entity_id
_entity_poly.type
_entity_poly.pdbx_seq_one_letter_code
_entity_poly.pdbx_strand_id
1 'polypeptide(L)' 'MEVDHILPLSKGGKDEHKNLQLLHRHCHDKKTANDGSLTGIHDKNHTT' A
#
# COMPACT_ATOMS: atom_id res chain seq x y z
N MET A 1 10.76 -1.73 -7.98
CA MET A 1 9.37 -1.89 -8.42
C MET A 1 8.80 -3.06 -7.64
N GLU A 2 7.61 -2.93 -7.09
CA GLU A 2 6.87 -3.96 -6.38
C GLU A 2 5.48 -4.10 -6.99
N VAL A 3 4.86 -5.26 -6.80
CA VAL A 3 3.48 -5.50 -7.24
C VAL A 3 2.58 -5.19 -6.05
N ASP A 4 1.58 -4.35 -6.28
CA ASP A 4 0.71 -3.83 -5.24
C ASP A 4 -0.75 -3.77 -5.72
N HIS A 5 -1.70 -3.87 -4.80
CA HIS A 5 -3.12 -3.90 -5.16
C HIS A 5 -3.64 -2.49 -5.45
N ILE A 6 -4.34 -2.31 -6.59
CA ILE A 6 -4.96 -1.03 -6.96
C ILE A 6 -6.03 -0.63 -5.94
N LEU A 7 -6.95 -1.54 -5.65
CA LEU A 7 -7.84 -1.49 -4.51
C LEU A 7 -7.32 -2.48 -3.46
N PRO A 8 -6.96 -2.05 -2.24
CA PRO A 8 -6.49 -2.96 -1.22
C PRO A 8 -7.58 -3.93 -0.79
N LEU A 9 -7.13 -5.09 -0.33
CA LEU A 9 -7.99 -6.17 0.11
C LEU A 9 -8.92 -5.73 1.27
N SER A 10 -8.43 -4.85 2.15
CA SER A 10 -9.22 -4.27 3.26
C SER A 10 -10.46 -3.50 2.79
N LYS A 11 -10.45 -3.00 1.55
CA LYS A 11 -11.56 -2.27 0.92
C LYS A 11 -12.35 -3.11 -0.08
N GLY A 12 -12.20 -4.43 -0.05
CA GLY A 12 -12.88 -5.35 -0.98
C GLY A 12 -12.14 -5.55 -2.29
N GLY A 13 -10.87 -5.15 -2.37
CA GLY A 13 -9.98 -5.55 -3.45
C GLY A 13 -9.85 -7.07 -3.53
N LYS A 14 -9.66 -7.58 -4.74
CA LYS A 14 -9.42 -9.01 -4.99
C LYS A 14 -7.99 -9.23 -5.44
N ASP A 15 -7.45 -10.40 -5.14
CA ASP A 15 -6.15 -10.83 -5.64
C ASP A 15 -6.28 -11.33 -7.09
N GLU A 16 -6.58 -10.40 -8.00
CA GLU A 16 -6.73 -10.66 -9.42
C GLU A 16 -5.75 -9.78 -10.19
N HIS A 17 -5.17 -10.28 -11.29
CA HIS A 17 -4.20 -9.53 -12.10
C HIS A 17 -4.67 -8.13 -12.51
N LYS A 18 -5.98 -7.95 -12.75
CA LYS A 18 -6.60 -6.65 -13.08
C LYS A 18 -6.56 -5.63 -11.92
N ASN A 19 -6.40 -6.12 -10.69
CA ASN A 19 -6.29 -5.33 -9.47
C ASN A 19 -4.83 -5.24 -8.99
N LEU A 20 -3.85 -5.68 -9.77
CA LEU A 20 -2.43 -5.56 -9.46
C LEU A 20 -1.79 -4.46 -10.32
N GLN A 21 -0.96 -3.63 -9.71
CA GLN A 21 -0.15 -2.60 -10.38
C GLN A 21 1.32 -2.73 -10.00
N LEU A 22 2.20 -2.35 -10.93
CA LEU A 22 3.63 -2.18 -10.66
C LEU A 22 3.87 -0.79 -10.09
N LEU A 23 4.37 -0.73 -8.86
CA LEU A 23 4.61 0.50 -8.14
C LEU A 23 6.08 0.63 -7.77
N HIS A 24 6.60 1.86 -7.81
CA HIS A 24 7.91 2.13 -7.23
C HIS A 24 7.80 2.15 -5.71
N ARG A 25 8.80 1.61 -5.01
CA ARG A 25 8.88 1.59 -3.55
C ARG A 25 8.69 2.98 -2.92
N HIS A 26 9.17 4.03 -3.59
CA HIS A 26 8.99 5.42 -3.16
C HIS A 26 7.56 5.96 -3.34
N CYS A 27 6.77 5.37 -4.25
CA CYS A 27 5.38 5.75 -4.46
C CYS A 27 4.42 5.00 -3.51
N HIS A 28 4.89 3.97 -2.81
CA HIS A 28 4.09 3.16 -1.89
C HIS A 28 3.52 4.02 -0.76
N ASP A 29 4.34 4.84 -0.10
CA ASP A 29 3.90 5.70 1.01
C ASP A 29 2.76 6.66 0.61
N LYS A 30 2.87 7.26 -0.59
CA LYS A 30 1.85 8.17 -1.14
C LYS A 30 0.55 7.42 -1.43
N LYS A 31 0.65 6.21 -1.97
CA LYS A 31 -0.52 5.38 -2.27
C LYS A 31 -1.21 4.93 -0.98
N THR A 32 -0.47 4.48 0.03
CA THR A 32 -1.04 4.08 1.33
C THR A 32 -1.78 5.24 1.99
N ALA A 33 -1.22 6.46 1.97
CA ALA A 33 -1.88 7.65 2.48
C ALA A 33 -3.16 8.01 1.71
N ASN A 34 -3.13 7.94 0.38
CA ASN A 34 -4.29 8.25 -0.47
C ASN A 34 -5.39 7.20 -0.38
N ASP A 35 -5.01 5.93 -0.32
CA ASP A 35 -5.97 4.86 -0.18
C ASP A 35 -6.67 4.92 1.19
N GLY A 36 -6.09 5.56 2.20
CA GLY A 36 -6.68 5.58 3.53
C GLY A 36 -6.65 4.21 4.21
N SER A 37 -5.93 3.25 3.64
CA SER A 37 -5.42 2.09 4.36
C SER A 37 -4.35 2.59 5.33
N LEU A 38 -4.76 3.19 6.44
CA LEU A 38 -3.89 3.47 7.58
C LEU A 38 -3.46 2.18 8.31
N THR A 39 -3.28 1.08 7.57
CA THR A 39 -2.67 -0.16 8.04
C THR A 39 -1.16 -0.04 7.96
N GLY A 40 -0.66 1.05 8.52
CA GLY A 40 0.74 1.29 8.79
C GLY A 40 0.84 1.65 10.26
N ILE A 41 0.74 0.65 11.13
CA ILE A 41 1.44 0.70 12.41
C ILE A 41 2.92 0.79 12.04
N HIS A 42 3.37 1.99 11.68
CA HIS A 42 4.76 2.34 11.79
C HIS A 42 4.95 2.66 13.26
N ASP A 43 5.12 1.60 14.06
CA ASP A 43 6.01 1.64 15.20
C ASP A 43 7.35 2.19 14.67
N LYS A 44 7.49 3.51 14.73
CA LYS A 44 8.80 4.15 14.75
C LYS A 44 9.12 4.37 16.21
N ASN A 45 9.35 3.28 16.95
CA ASN A 45 10.34 3.40 18.00
C ASN A 45 11.69 3.72 17.33
N HIS A 46 12.41 4.65 17.96
CA HIS A 46 13.88 4.81 17.85
C HIS A 46 14.34 5.64 16.61
N THR A 47 15.11 6.74 16.70
CA THR A 47 15.72 7.47 17.83
C THR A 47 16.37 8.75 17.27
N THR A 48 16.29 9.83 18.06
CA THR A 48 17.01 11.12 18.00
C THR A 48 16.80 12.02 16.79
#